data_AF-A0AAV4JWS1-F1
#
_entry.id   AF-A0AAV4JWS1-F1
#
_cell.length_a   1.000
_cell.length_b   1.000
_cell.length_c   1.000
_cell.angle_alpha   90.00
_cell.angle_beta   90.00
_cell.angle_gamma   90.00
#
_symmetry.space_group_name_H-M   'P 1'
#
loop_
_entity.id
_entity.type
_entity.pdbx_description
1 polymer ?
#
loop_
_entity_poly.entity_id
_entity_poly.type
_entity_poly.pdbx_seq_one_letter_code
_entity_poly.pdbx_strand_id
1 'polypeptide(L)'
;MGQDISLRNPKSFKNVHNKVEQAVTHQRRYHQETSPVRQQPRSGYTPHPARNKKRLDQFLENVEDFKYLGSVKTIDGSCSKDIKMRIGKAKKKMIELNNVWKDHNIPIELKLKLLNV
;
A
#
# COMPACT_ATOMS: atom_id res chain seq x y z
N MET A 1 -1.57 33.08 -25.61
CA MET A 1 -2.31 31.84 -25.94
C MET A 1 -2.15 30.86 -24.77
N GLY A 2 -2.98 30.98 -23.74
CA GLY A 2 -2.98 30.06 -22.60
C GLY A 2 -4.07 29.01 -22.82
N GLN A 3 -3.71 27.73 -22.84
CA GLN A 3 -4.70 26.67 -22.92
C GLN A 3 -5.36 26.50 -21.55
N ASP A 4 -6.69 26.65 -21.56
CA ASP A 4 -7.58 26.52 -20.41
C ASP A 4 -7.55 25.07 -19.87
N ILE A 5 -7.23 24.92 -18.60
CA ILE A 5 -7.07 23.66 -17.86
C ILE A 5 -8.41 23.11 -17.33
N SER A 6 -9.55 23.55 -17.87
CA SER A 6 -10.89 23.29 -17.35
C SER A 6 -11.49 21.90 -17.67
N LEU A 7 -10.76 21.00 -18.36
CA LEU A 7 -11.25 19.65 -18.69
C LEU A 7 -10.87 18.53 -17.69
N ARG A 8 -10.63 18.85 -16.41
CA ARG A 8 -10.55 17.81 -15.35
C ARG A 8 -11.91 17.66 -14.67
N ASN A 9 -12.70 16.70 -15.15
CA ASN A 9 -14.05 16.37 -14.67
C ASN A 9 -14.14 16.31 -13.12
N PRO A 10 -14.84 17.26 -12.46
CA PRO A 10 -14.87 17.37 -10.99
C PRO A 10 -15.66 16.24 -10.30
N LYS A 11 -16.50 15.52 -11.04
CA LYS A 11 -17.22 14.35 -10.51
C LYS A 11 -16.27 13.16 -10.25
N SER A 12 -15.17 13.08 -11.02
CA SER A 12 -14.17 12.02 -10.85
C SER A 12 -13.40 12.15 -9.53
N PHE A 13 -12.97 13.38 -9.17
CA PHE A 13 -12.25 13.63 -7.92
C PHE A 13 -13.08 13.34 -6.67
N LYS A 14 -14.36 13.76 -6.66
CA LYS A 14 -15.28 13.46 -5.55
C LYS A 14 -15.48 11.95 -5.38
N ASN A 15 -15.56 11.20 -6.48
CA ASN A 15 -15.68 9.75 -6.46
C ASN A 15 -14.42 9.07 -5.93
N VAL A 16 -13.23 9.55 -6.32
CA VAL A 16 -11.95 9.02 -5.81
C VAL A 16 -11.81 9.30 -4.32
N HIS A 17 -12.08 10.54 -3.87
CA HIS A 17 -12.01 10.90 -2.46
C HIS A 17 -12.95 10.05 -1.61
N ASN A 18 -14.21 9.88 -2.03
CA ASN A 18 -15.18 9.06 -1.31
C ASN A 18 -14.75 7.57 -1.23
N LYS A 19 -14.19 7.01 -2.30
CA LYS A 19 -13.64 5.64 -2.27
C LYS A 19 -12.45 5.50 -1.32
N VAL A 20 -11.59 6.51 -1.23
CA VAL A 20 -10.47 6.54 -0.28
C VAL A 20 -10.98 6.58 1.15
N GLU A 21 -11.93 7.46 1.46
CA GLU A 21 -12.53 7.55 2.80
C GLU A 21 -13.23 6.25 3.22
N GLN A 22 -13.94 5.61 2.29
CA GLN A 22 -14.56 4.29 2.54
C GLN A 22 -13.51 3.21 2.83
N ALA A 23 -12.42 3.16 2.07
CA ALA A 23 -11.34 2.21 2.28
C ALA A 23 -10.62 2.44 3.63
N VAL A 24 -10.35 3.69 3.98
CA VAL A 24 -9.76 4.08 5.28
C VAL A 24 -10.69 3.68 6.44
N THR A 25 -11.99 3.92 6.30
CA THR A 25 -12.98 3.57 7.31
C THR A 25 -13.10 2.05 7.48
N HIS A 26 -13.07 1.30 6.37
CA HIS A 26 -13.11 -0.15 6.39
C HIS A 26 -11.87 -0.74 7.06
N GLN A 27 -10.68 -0.20 6.79
CA GLN A 27 -9.45 -0.60 7.47
C GLN A 27 -9.50 -0.29 8.97
N ARG A 28 -10.00 0.89 9.37
CA ARG A 28 -10.20 1.20 10.81
C ARG A 28 -11.16 0.22 11.48
N ARG A 29 -12.28 -0.13 10.84
CA ARG A 29 -13.21 -1.14 11.38
C ARG A 29 -12.56 -2.51 11.53
N TYR A 30 -11.82 -2.97 10.52
CA TYR A 30 -11.10 -4.25 10.62
C TYR A 30 -10.13 -4.29 11.80
N HIS A 31 -9.39 -3.20 12.06
CA HIS A 31 -8.49 -3.13 13.20
C HIS A 31 -9.23 -3.07 14.55
N GLN A 32 -10.46 -2.54 14.60
CA GLN A 32 -11.30 -2.55 15.81
C GLN A 32 -11.94 -3.94 16.05
N GLU A 33 -12.46 -4.58 15.00
CA GLU A 33 -13.14 -5.89 15.06
C GLU A 33 -12.18 -7.06 15.30
N THR A 34 -10.89 -6.89 15.00
CA THR A 34 -9.85 -7.90 15.28
C THR A 34 -9.29 -7.83 16.71
N SER A 35 -9.84 -6.96 17.56
CA SER A 35 -9.68 -7.07 19.02
C SER A 35 -10.21 -8.45 19.47
N PRO A 36 -9.49 -9.22 20.31
CA PRO A 36 -9.79 -10.64 20.51
C PRO A 36 -11.16 -10.83 21.15
N VAL A 37 -12.16 -11.17 20.33
CA VAL A 37 -13.47 -11.63 20.79
C VAL A 37 -13.25 -12.94 21.54
N ARG A 38 -13.45 -12.92 22.86
CA ARG A 38 -13.44 -14.11 23.71
C ARG A 38 -14.65 -14.99 23.35
N GLN A 39 -14.48 -15.86 22.36
CA GLN A 39 -15.49 -16.86 22.02
C GLN A 39 -15.66 -17.80 23.23
N GLN A 40 -16.87 -17.88 23.79
CA GLN A 40 -17.20 -18.94 24.73
C GLN A 40 -17.25 -20.27 23.96
N PRO A 41 -16.65 -21.36 24.47
CA PRO A 41 -16.65 -22.63 23.76
C PRO A 41 -18.08 -23.16 23.63
N ARG A 42 -18.49 -23.53 22.40
CA ARG A 42 -19.75 -24.24 22.16
C ARG A 42 -19.69 -25.62 22.86
N SER A 43 -20.74 -25.94 23.60
CA SER A 43 -20.89 -27.21 24.32
C SER A 43 -20.75 -28.39 23.36
N GLY A 44 -19.76 -29.26 23.58
CA GLY A 44 -19.55 -30.49 22.81
C GLY A 44 -18.15 -30.73 22.26
N TYR A 45 -17.17 -29.85 22.49
CA TYR A 45 -15.79 -30.08 22.04
C TYR A 45 -14.93 -30.69 23.16
N THR A 46 -14.43 -31.91 22.98
CA THR A 46 -13.38 -32.47 23.83
C THR A 46 -12.03 -31.92 23.36
N PRO A 47 -11.29 -31.14 24.17
CA PRO A 47 -10.00 -30.62 23.74
C PRO A 47 -9.01 -31.75 23.48
N HIS A 48 -8.49 -31.85 22.26
CA HIS A 48 -7.23 -32.55 22.02
C HIS A 48 -6.14 -31.94 22.92
N PRO A 49 -5.17 -32.74 23.42
CA PRO A 49 -4.11 -32.23 24.29
C PRO A 49 -3.50 -31.01 23.62
N ALA A 50 -3.66 -29.87 24.28
CA ALA A 50 -3.32 -28.58 23.72
C ALA A 50 -1.84 -28.63 23.33
N ARG A 51 -1.57 -28.67 22.01
CA ARG A 51 -0.25 -28.33 21.49
C ARG A 51 0.04 -26.97 22.10
N ASN A 52 1.02 -26.92 23.02
CA ASN A 52 1.37 -25.75 23.80
C ASN A 52 1.35 -24.51 22.90
N LYS A 53 0.22 -23.80 22.90
CA LYS A 53 0.06 -22.53 22.22
C LYS A 53 0.74 -21.55 23.14
N LYS A 54 2.08 -21.65 23.23
CA LYS A 54 2.94 -20.62 23.81
C LYS A 54 2.43 -19.34 23.20
N ARG A 55 1.95 -18.42 24.04
CA ARG A 55 1.46 -17.13 23.57
C ARG A 55 2.59 -16.49 22.79
N LEU A 56 2.44 -16.47 21.46
CA LEU A 56 3.46 -15.95 20.55
C LEU A 56 3.71 -14.46 20.83
N ASP A 57 2.70 -13.82 21.42
CA ASP A 57 2.61 -12.47 21.93
C ASP A 57 3.79 -12.09 22.86
N GLN A 58 4.42 -13.06 23.54
CA GLN A 58 5.49 -12.77 24.52
C GLN A 58 6.89 -12.64 23.89
N PHE A 59 7.06 -12.94 22.59
CA PHE A 59 8.36 -12.94 21.90
C PHE A 59 8.38 -12.19 20.56
N LEU A 60 7.31 -11.47 20.20
CA LEU A 60 7.30 -10.67 18.97
C LEU A 60 7.98 -9.32 19.21
N GLU A 61 9.01 -9.04 18.43
CA GLU A 61 9.68 -7.74 18.40
C GLU A 61 8.72 -6.68 17.88
N ASN A 62 8.60 -5.57 18.62
CA ASN A 62 7.85 -4.41 18.15
C ASN A 62 8.74 -3.56 17.24
N VAL A 63 8.38 -3.48 15.96
CA VAL A 63 9.12 -2.71 14.95
C VAL A 63 8.30 -1.53 14.46
N GLU A 64 8.93 -0.38 14.24
CA GLU A 64 8.25 0.82 13.75
C GLU A 64 7.78 0.67 12.30
N ASP A 65 8.57 0.00 11.48
CA ASP A 65 8.22 -0.39 10.12
C ASP A 65 8.84 -1.74 9.72
N PHE A 66 8.20 -2.40 8.75
CA PHE A 66 8.69 -3.65 8.18
C PHE A 66 8.31 -3.78 6.71
N LYS A 67 9.05 -4.60 5.96
CA LYS A 67 8.73 -4.90 4.56
C LYS A 67 7.86 -6.14 4.47
N TYR A 68 6.73 -6.02 3.80
CA TYR A 68 5.83 -7.13 3.51
C TYR A 68 5.36 -7.07 2.06
N LEU A 69 5.57 -8.16 1.31
CA LEU A 69 5.23 -8.28 -0.12
C LEU A 69 5.72 -7.09 -0.97
N GLY A 70 6.91 -6.57 -0.64
CA GLY A 70 7.52 -5.45 -1.37
C GLY A 70 6.99 -4.06 -0.99
N SER A 71 6.03 -3.94 -0.07
CA SER A 71 5.61 -2.67 0.53
C SER A 71 6.15 -2.50 1.95
N VAL A 72 6.39 -1.25 2.34
CA VAL A 72 6.68 -0.89 3.73
C VAL A 72 5.37 -0.72 4.49
N LYS A 73 5.24 -1.42 5.61
CA LYS A 73 4.16 -1.29 6.58
C LYS A 73 4.70 -0.60 7.82
N THR A 74 3.93 0.35 8.34
CA THR A 74 4.30 1.15 9.50
C THR A 74 3.29 0.92 10.62
N ILE A 75 3.72 1.13 11.86
CA ILE A 75 2.86 0.96 13.05
C ILE A 75 1.62 1.87 13.04
N ASP A 76 1.73 3.06 12.45
CA ASP A 76 0.64 4.04 12.30
C ASP A 76 -0.27 3.75 11.09
N GLY A 77 0.00 2.69 10.32
CA GLY A 77 -0.75 2.35 9.11
C GLY A 77 -0.52 3.30 7.93
N SER A 78 0.40 4.25 8.04
CA SER A 78 0.69 5.26 7.02
C SER A 78 1.43 4.69 5.82
N CYS A 79 0.90 4.92 4.61
CA CYS A 79 1.57 4.56 3.37
C CYS A 79 2.67 5.57 2.98
N SER A 80 2.88 6.64 3.76
CA SER A 80 3.80 7.73 3.41
C SER A 80 5.23 7.25 3.17
N LYS A 81 5.73 6.32 4.00
CA LYS A 81 7.08 5.73 3.82
C LYS A 81 7.16 4.90 2.54
N ASP A 82 6.14 4.07 2.25
CA ASP A 82 6.11 3.24 1.04
C ASP A 82 6.04 4.09 -0.24
N ILE A 83 5.20 5.13 -0.25
CA ILE A 83 5.06 6.07 -1.37
C ILE A 83 6.39 6.79 -1.64
N LYS A 84 7.03 7.35 -0.59
CA LYS A 84 8.34 8.01 -0.72
C LYS A 84 9.40 7.08 -1.28
N MET A 85 9.45 5.84 -0.80
CA MET A 85 10.38 4.82 -1.30
C MET A 85 10.13 4.50 -2.78
N ARG A 86 8.87 4.30 -3.19
CA ARG A 86 8.50 3.99 -4.59
C ARG A 86 8.84 5.14 -5.53
N ILE A 87 8.56 6.39 -5.12
CA ILE A 87 8.97 7.59 -5.89
C ILE A 87 10.49 7.65 -6.01
N GLY A 88 11.24 7.40 -4.93
CA GLY A 88 12.70 7.37 -4.95
C GLY A 88 13.25 6.34 -5.95
N LYS A 89 12.70 5.12 -5.95
CA LYS A 89 13.06 4.07 -6.92
C LYS A 89 12.76 4.49 -8.35
N ALA A 90 11.58 5.04 -8.62
CA ALA A 90 11.19 5.52 -9.94
C ALA A 90 12.12 6.64 -10.43
N LYS A 91 12.42 7.64 -9.58
CA LYS A 91 13.38 8.71 -9.90
C LYS A 91 14.76 8.16 -10.24
N LYS A 92 15.27 7.22 -9.44
CA LYS A 92 16.55 6.55 -9.72
C LYS A 92 16.53 5.87 -11.10
N LYS A 93 15.47 5.13 -11.42
CA LYS A 93 15.32 4.49 -12.73
C LYS A 93 15.25 5.49 -13.89
N MET A 94 14.57 6.62 -13.72
CA MET A 94 14.55 7.67 -14.75
C MET A 94 15.93 8.26 -15.02
N ILE A 95 16.73 8.46 -13.97
CA ILE A 95 18.11 8.94 -14.09
C ILE A 95 19.00 7.88 -14.77
N GLU A 96 18.85 6.61 -14.42
CA GLU A 96 19.60 5.51 -15.05
C GLU A 96 19.35 5.42 -16.57
N LEU A 97 18.15 5.78 -17.03
CA LEU A 97 17.77 5.79 -18.45
C LEU A 97 18.16 7.09 -19.20
N ASN A 98 19.02 7.93 -18.62
CA ASN A 98 19.43 9.22 -19.21
C ASN A 98 19.97 9.11 -20.65
N ASN A 99 20.71 8.05 -20.96
CA ASN A 99 21.19 7.77 -22.31
C ASN A 99 20.03 7.55 -23.30
N VAL A 100 19.02 6.75 -22.92
CA VAL A 100 17.82 6.50 -23.73
C VAL A 100 17.05 7.79 -23.97
N TRP A 101 16.91 8.65 -22.95
CA TRP A 101 16.22 9.92 -23.10
C TRP A 101 16.95 10.87 -24.05
N LYS A 102 18.28 10.94 -23.95
CA LYS A 102 19.14 11.80 -24.76
C LYS A 102 19.36 11.32 -26.20
N ASP A 103 19.18 10.04 -26.47
CA ASP A 103 19.40 9.50 -27.80
C ASP A 103 18.31 9.95 -28.79
N HIS A 104 18.70 10.70 -29.80
CA HIS A 104 17.79 11.20 -30.84
C HIS A 104 17.39 10.12 -31.86
N ASN A 105 18.12 9.00 -31.92
CA ASN A 105 17.80 7.88 -32.81
C ASN A 105 16.65 7.02 -32.28
N ILE A 106 16.30 7.15 -31.00
CA ILE A 106 15.20 6.43 -30.39
C ILE A 106 13.89 7.20 -30.60
N PRO A 107 12.89 6.63 -31.29
CA PRO A 107 11.62 7.29 -31.53
C PRO A 107 10.89 7.63 -30.23
N ILE A 108 10.20 8.79 -30.21
CA ILE A 108 9.43 9.23 -29.04
C ILE A 108 8.34 8.24 -28.64
N GLU A 109 7.70 7.57 -29.61
CA GLU A 109 6.69 6.56 -29.35
C GLU A 109 7.24 5.37 -28.55
N LEU A 110 8.47 4.96 -28.84
CA LEU A 110 9.13 3.89 -28.09
C LEU A 110 9.50 4.34 -26.69
N LYS A 111 9.99 5.58 -26.54
CA LYS A 111 10.24 6.22 -25.24
C LYS A 111 8.98 6.30 -24.38
N LEU A 112 7.83 6.61 -24.98
CA LEU A 112 6.54 6.64 -24.28
C LEU A 112 6.05 5.25 -23.89
N LYS A 113 6.23 4.24 -24.76
CA LYS A 113 5.93 2.84 -24.42
C LYS A 113 6.72 2.34 -23.22
N LEU A 114 7.98 2.76 -23.06
CA LEU A 114 8.80 2.42 -21.89
C LEU A 114 8.26 3.00 -20.57
N LEU A 115 7.52 4.11 -20.63
CA LEU A 115 6.91 4.75 -19.45
C LEU A 115 5.54 4.17 -19.11
N ASN A 116 4.90 3.50 -20.07
CA ASN A 116 3.56 2.96 -19.95
C ASN A 116 3.60 1.53 -19.38
N VAL A 117 3.95 1.44 -18.09
CA VAL A 117 3.86 0.20 -17.28
C VAL A 117 2.42 -0.02 -16.81
#